data_AF-A0ABD3ZT17-F1
#
_entry.id   AF-A0ABD3ZT17-F1
#
_cell.length_a   1.000
_cell.length_b   1.000
_cell.length_c   1.000
_cell.angle_alpha   90.00
_cell.angle_beta   90.00
_cell.angle_gamma   90.00
#
_symmetry.space_group_name_H-M   'P 1'
#
loop_
_entity.id
_entity.type
_entity.pdbx_description
1 polymer ?
#
loop_
_entity_poly.entity_id
_entity_poly.type
_entity_poly.pdbx_seq_one_letter_code
_entity_poly.pdbx_strand_id
1 'polypeptide(L)'
;MKVGSKNEETYIEGKDKFTYNKGFRPGSTVQMTIYKNLSGNTRMTLWGTNNDGYTGRIITEIQGTNIGTISKWKTLATAAVSYESQRDAIKTTFSTSFNNITIDNKAVTPVVDTQDFAKVSVAGNNVTISVNK
;
A
#
# COMPACT_ATOMS: atom_id res chain seq x y z
N MET A 1 -0.76 -6.69 -5.83
CA MET A 1 0.20 -5.70 -6.39
C MET A 1 -0.07 -5.59 -7.88
N LYS A 2 0.18 -4.42 -8.49
CA LYS A 2 0.07 -4.23 -9.94
C LYS A 2 1.15 -3.25 -10.41
N VAL A 3 1.86 -3.59 -11.47
CA VAL A 3 2.92 -2.78 -12.08
C VAL A 3 2.73 -2.79 -13.60
N GLY A 4 2.22 -1.68 -14.14
CA GLY A 4 1.81 -1.61 -15.55
C GLY A 4 0.70 -2.62 -15.86
N SER A 5 0.89 -3.44 -16.89
CA SER A 5 -0.01 -4.54 -17.25
C SER A 5 0.14 -5.78 -16.35
N LYS A 6 1.22 -5.88 -15.57
CA LYS A 6 1.53 -7.07 -14.75
C LYS A 6 0.84 -7.00 -13.40
N ASN A 7 0.08 -8.04 -13.07
CA ASN A 7 -0.69 -8.17 -11.83
C ASN A 7 -0.61 -9.57 -11.20
N GLU A 8 0.18 -10.47 -11.77
CA GLU A 8 0.43 -11.80 -11.21
C GLU A 8 1.47 -11.72 -10.09
N GLU A 9 1.03 -11.99 -8.86
CA GLU A 9 1.86 -11.93 -7.67
C GLU A 9 2.58 -13.26 -7.41
N THR A 10 3.87 -13.17 -7.12
CA THR A 10 4.66 -14.27 -6.56
C THR A 10 4.91 -14.03 -5.08
N TYR A 11 4.52 -14.97 -4.23
CA TYR A 11 4.80 -14.92 -2.80
C TYR A 11 6.10 -15.65 -2.49
N ILE A 12 7.13 -14.91 -2.09
CA ILE A 12 8.45 -15.47 -1.75
C ILE A 12 8.44 -16.04 -0.32
N GLU A 13 7.73 -15.37 0.58
CA GLU A 13 7.65 -15.73 2.01
C GLU A 13 6.28 -15.34 2.56
N GLY A 14 5.79 -16.06 3.57
CA GLY A 14 4.65 -15.60 4.39
C GLY A 14 3.25 -15.82 3.81
N LYS A 15 3.14 -16.50 2.66
CA LYS A 15 1.85 -16.80 2.00
C LYS A 15 0.82 -17.36 2.99
N ASP A 16 1.15 -18.41 3.73
CA ASP A 16 0.22 -19.09 4.64
C ASP A 16 -0.10 -18.29 5.92
N LYS A 17 0.63 -17.20 6.17
CA LYS A 17 0.45 -16.36 7.36
C LYS A 17 -0.32 -15.08 7.09
N PHE A 18 -0.37 -14.60 5.84
CA PHE A 18 -0.93 -13.29 5.50
C PHE A 18 -1.81 -13.28 4.25
N THR A 19 -2.21 -14.45 3.72
CA THR A 19 -3.09 -14.53 2.53
C THR A 19 -4.27 -15.49 2.75
N TYR A 20 -5.18 -15.54 1.77
CA TYR A 20 -6.39 -16.38 1.77
C TYR A 20 -7.31 -16.08 2.96
N ASN A 21 -7.33 -16.93 3.98
CA ASN A 21 -8.13 -16.73 5.20
C ASN A 21 -7.35 -15.99 6.31
N LYS A 22 -6.10 -15.58 6.03
CA LYS A 22 -5.26 -14.77 6.91
C LYS A 22 -4.98 -13.40 6.31
N GLY A 23 -4.63 -12.46 7.17
CA GLY A 23 -4.23 -11.11 6.78
C GLY A 23 -3.85 -10.26 7.98
N PHE A 24 -3.25 -9.09 7.75
CA PHE A 24 -2.95 -8.13 8.82
C PHE A 24 -4.23 -7.77 9.58
N ARG A 25 -4.18 -7.84 10.90
CA ARG A 25 -5.39 -7.61 11.72
C ARG A 25 -5.80 -6.13 11.72
N PRO A 26 -7.11 -5.82 11.80
CA PRO A 26 -7.58 -4.43 11.91
C PRO A 26 -6.91 -3.66 13.05
N GLY A 27 -6.62 -2.38 12.84
CA GLY A 27 -5.99 -1.50 13.83
C GLY A 27 -4.51 -1.79 14.11
N SER A 28 -3.90 -2.79 13.48
CA SER A 28 -2.46 -3.05 13.63
C SER A 28 -1.61 -2.14 12.76
N THR A 29 -0.34 -1.97 13.16
CA THR A 29 0.66 -1.29 12.35
C THR A 29 1.39 -2.29 11.47
N VAL A 30 1.65 -1.91 10.22
CA VAL A 30 2.44 -2.70 9.26
C VAL A 30 3.62 -1.86 8.78
N GLN A 31 4.83 -2.37 8.98
CA GLN A 31 6.01 -1.79 8.34
C GLN A 31 6.04 -2.26 6.88
N MET A 32 6.14 -1.31 5.95
CA MET A 32 6.19 -1.58 4.52
C MET A 32 7.52 -1.11 3.92
N THR A 33 8.07 -1.90 3.01
CA THR A 33 9.20 -1.51 2.14
C THR A 33 8.91 -1.94 0.71
N ILE A 34 9.04 -1.02 -0.23
CA ILE A 34 8.82 -1.27 -1.65
C ILE A 34 10.13 -1.03 -2.40
N TYR A 35 10.61 -2.06 -3.09
CA TYR A 35 11.75 -2.00 -3.99
C TYR A 35 11.24 -1.93 -5.42
N LYS A 36 11.48 -0.81 -6.12
CA LYS A 36 11.02 -0.66 -7.52
C LYS A 36 11.58 -1.74 -8.44
N ASN A 37 12.84 -2.12 -8.19
CA ASN A 37 13.61 -3.04 -9.02
C ASN A 37 14.67 -3.72 -8.13
N LEU A 38 14.47 -4.99 -7.83
CA LEU A 38 15.40 -5.87 -7.15
C LEU A 38 15.60 -7.08 -8.06
N SER A 39 16.78 -7.17 -8.69
CA SER A 39 17.08 -8.19 -9.71
C SER A 39 16.06 -8.26 -10.86
N GLY A 40 15.48 -7.13 -11.26
CA GLY A 40 14.47 -7.04 -12.33
C GLY A 40 13.02 -7.10 -11.85
N ASN A 41 12.77 -7.38 -10.56
CA ASN A 41 11.43 -7.54 -10.00
C ASN A 41 11.02 -6.34 -9.15
N THR A 42 9.73 -6.02 -9.07
CA THR A 42 9.22 -5.08 -8.08
C THR A 42 8.80 -5.87 -6.84
N ARG A 43 9.43 -5.60 -5.69
CA ARG A 43 9.19 -6.32 -4.43
C ARG A 43 8.51 -5.42 -3.41
N MET A 44 7.55 -5.97 -2.70
CA MET A 44 6.98 -5.39 -1.48
C MET A 44 7.20 -6.34 -0.32
N THR A 45 7.77 -5.82 0.75
CA THR A 45 7.95 -6.53 2.02
C THR A 45 7.08 -5.87 3.07
N LEU A 46 6.27 -6.67 3.75
CA LEU A 46 5.41 -6.23 4.84
C LEU A 46 5.75 -6.98 6.13
N TRP A 47 5.84 -6.27 7.24
CA TRP A 47 6.01 -6.85 8.58
C TRP A 47 4.91 -6.38 9.52
N GLY A 48 4.25 -7.29 10.20
CA GLY A 48 3.15 -6.97 11.10
C GLY A 48 2.49 -8.21 11.69
N THR A 49 1.34 -8.01 12.32
CA THR A 49 0.60 -9.07 13.03
C THR A 49 -0.65 -9.47 12.26
N ASN A 50 -0.85 -10.78 12.04
CA ASN A 50 -2.04 -11.30 11.38
C ASN A 50 -3.25 -11.43 12.33
N ASN A 51 -4.40 -11.86 11.79
CA ASN A 51 -5.65 -12.09 12.51
C ASN A 51 -5.61 -13.22 13.56
N ASP A 52 -4.59 -14.09 13.54
CA ASP A 52 -4.38 -15.12 14.58
C ASP A 52 -3.38 -14.67 15.66
N GLY A 53 -2.83 -13.46 15.56
CA GLY A 53 -1.81 -12.96 16.48
C GLY A 53 -0.37 -13.33 16.11
N TYR A 54 -0.14 -14.05 15.00
CA TYR A 54 1.22 -14.29 14.50
C TYR A 54 1.84 -12.99 13.98
N THR A 55 3.02 -12.64 14.48
CA THR A 55 3.81 -11.49 14.02
C THR A 55 4.97 -11.98 13.16
N GLY A 56 5.07 -11.47 11.94
CA GLY A 56 6.09 -11.89 11.00
C GLY A 56 6.04 -11.12 9.70
N ARG A 57 6.52 -11.75 8.62
CA ARG A 57 6.73 -11.11 7.31
C ARG A 57 5.95 -11.80 6.20
N ILE A 58 5.55 -11.02 5.21
CA ILE A 58 5.20 -11.49 3.86
C ILE A 58 6.04 -10.72 2.84
N ILE A 59 6.58 -11.44 1.86
CA ILE A 59 7.35 -10.88 0.75
C ILE A 59 6.64 -11.25 -0.55
N THR A 60 6.25 -10.23 -1.31
CA THR A 60 5.52 -10.39 -2.57
C THR A 60 6.26 -9.67 -3.71
N GLU A 61 6.28 -10.27 -4.88
CA GLU A 61 6.85 -9.69 -6.09
C GLU A 61 5.88 -9.68 -7.27
N ILE A 62 6.05 -8.68 -8.13
CA ILE A 62 5.68 -8.78 -9.54
C ILE A 62 6.98 -8.97 -10.33
N GLN A 63 7.11 -10.09 -11.03
CA GLN A 63 8.37 -10.47 -11.69
C GLN A 63 8.60 -9.76 -13.03
N GLY A 64 9.87 -9.50 -13.34
CA GLY A 64 10.33 -8.95 -14.62
C GLY A 64 9.72 -7.59 -14.96
N THR A 65 9.48 -6.74 -13.96
CA THR A 65 8.95 -5.38 -14.20
C THR A 65 10.02 -4.45 -14.75
N ASN A 66 11.30 -4.71 -14.46
CA ASN A 66 12.47 -4.00 -14.99
C ASN A 66 12.35 -2.46 -14.89
N ILE A 67 11.78 -1.96 -13.80
CA ILE A 67 11.52 -0.54 -13.62
C ILE A 67 12.83 0.27 -13.62
N GLY A 68 12.89 1.28 -14.48
CA GLY A 68 14.01 2.22 -14.60
C GLY A 68 13.87 3.44 -13.68
N THR A 69 13.98 4.64 -14.26
CA THR A 69 13.85 5.91 -13.55
C THR A 69 12.40 6.16 -13.11
N ILE A 70 12.23 6.72 -11.91
CA ILE A 70 10.92 7.09 -11.36
C ILE A 70 10.77 8.60 -11.44
N SER A 71 9.64 9.08 -11.95
CA SER A 71 9.31 10.51 -11.93
C SER A 71 8.86 10.97 -10.53
N LYS A 72 7.88 10.28 -9.95
CA LYS A 72 7.37 10.53 -8.59
C LYS A 72 6.75 9.28 -7.99
N TRP A 73 6.69 9.25 -6.67
CA TRP A 73 5.97 8.25 -5.89
C TRP A 73 4.61 8.80 -5.47
N LYS A 74 3.70 7.91 -5.03
CA LYS A 74 2.36 8.29 -4.58
C LYS A 74 1.89 7.40 -3.43
N THR A 75 0.98 7.95 -2.63
CA THR A 75 0.30 7.27 -1.52
C THR A 75 -1.18 7.63 -1.59
N LEU A 76 -2.08 6.64 -1.47
CA LEU A 76 -3.52 6.84 -1.57
C LEU A 76 -4.26 5.96 -0.56
N ALA A 77 -5.47 6.36 -0.19
CA ALA A 77 -6.46 5.53 0.49
C ALA A 77 -7.79 5.68 -0.27
N THR A 78 -8.33 4.59 -0.81
CA THR A 78 -9.44 4.63 -1.78
C THR A 78 -10.42 3.49 -1.58
N ALA A 79 -11.72 3.74 -1.76
CA ALA A 79 -12.69 2.71 -2.13
C ALA A 79 -12.86 2.75 -3.66
N ALA A 80 -12.28 1.78 -4.37
CA ALA A 80 -12.24 1.76 -5.83
C ALA A 80 -13.34 0.87 -6.41
N VAL A 81 -13.84 1.24 -7.59
CA VAL A 81 -14.83 0.49 -8.38
C VAL A 81 -14.28 0.21 -9.77
N SER A 82 -14.84 -0.80 -10.44
CA SER A 82 -14.41 -1.17 -11.81
C SER A 82 -14.95 -0.22 -12.87
N TYR A 83 -16.14 0.36 -12.64
CA TYR A 83 -16.82 1.22 -13.58
C TYR A 83 -17.29 2.51 -12.92
N GLU A 84 -17.21 3.63 -13.65
CA GLU A 84 -17.56 4.96 -13.15
C GLU A 84 -19.02 5.06 -12.68
N SER A 85 -19.94 4.37 -13.35
CA SER A 85 -21.38 4.32 -12.97
C SER A 85 -21.62 3.77 -11.56
N GLN A 86 -20.63 3.10 -10.96
CA GLN A 86 -20.73 2.56 -9.61
C GLN A 86 -20.35 3.58 -8.53
N ARG A 87 -19.81 4.76 -8.91
CA ARG A 87 -19.30 5.78 -7.97
C ARG A 87 -20.34 6.19 -6.94
N ASP A 88 -21.56 6.47 -7.37
CA ASP A 88 -22.62 6.99 -6.49
C ASP A 88 -23.10 5.94 -5.47
N ALA A 89 -22.91 4.66 -5.75
CA ALA A 89 -23.28 3.57 -4.86
C ALA A 89 -22.24 3.27 -3.76
N ILE A 90 -21.06 3.89 -3.81
CA ILE A 90 -20.01 3.69 -2.81
C ILE A 90 -20.46 4.26 -1.46
N LYS A 91 -20.43 3.42 -0.42
CA LYS A 91 -20.61 3.81 0.99
C LYS A 91 -19.43 3.32 1.80
N THR A 92 -18.66 4.22 2.39
CA THR A 92 -17.44 3.82 3.10
C THR A 92 -16.99 4.85 4.12
N THR A 93 -16.50 4.38 5.26
CA THR A 93 -15.89 5.22 6.30
C THR A 93 -14.70 4.49 6.88
N PHE A 94 -13.49 4.99 6.63
CA PHE A 94 -12.26 4.46 7.22
C PHE A 94 -11.16 5.51 7.25
N SER A 95 -10.15 5.31 8.11
CA SER A 95 -8.99 6.19 8.21
C SER A 95 -7.71 5.38 8.28
N THR A 96 -6.65 5.90 7.67
CA THR A 96 -5.32 5.28 7.71
C THR A 96 -4.23 6.35 7.73
N SER A 97 -3.07 5.98 8.26
CA SER A 97 -1.89 6.84 8.32
C SER A 97 -0.68 6.15 7.73
N PHE A 98 0.05 6.89 6.90
CA PHE A 98 1.38 6.52 6.41
C PHE A 98 2.39 7.39 7.14
N ASN A 99 3.11 6.78 8.07
CA ASN A 99 4.05 7.46 8.96
C ASN A 99 5.49 7.16 8.58
N ASN A 100 6.38 8.08 8.93
CA ASN A 100 7.82 7.98 8.72
C ASN A 100 8.20 7.62 7.26
N ILE A 101 7.60 8.31 6.30
CA ILE A 101 7.81 8.05 4.87
C ILE A 101 9.25 8.41 4.53
N THR A 102 9.96 7.42 3.99
CA THR A 102 11.32 7.58 3.48
C THR A 102 11.44 6.99 2.09
N ILE A 103 12.23 7.64 1.23
CA ILE A 103 12.61 7.14 -0.09
C ILE A 103 14.13 7.23 -0.15
N ASP A 104 14.79 6.11 -0.44
CA ASP A 104 16.25 5.98 -0.39
C ASP A 104 16.83 6.52 0.94
N ASN A 105 16.18 6.14 2.06
CA ASN A 105 16.50 6.54 3.43
C ASN A 105 16.41 8.05 3.73
N LYS A 106 15.84 8.86 2.82
CA LYS A 106 15.58 10.29 3.05
C LYS A 106 14.11 10.50 3.39
N ALA A 107 13.84 11.25 4.44
CA ALA A 107 12.47 11.64 4.80
C ALA A 107 11.85 12.46 3.65
N VAL A 108 10.63 12.11 3.24
CA VAL A 108 9.91 12.80 2.17
C VAL A 108 8.57 13.29 2.71
N THR A 109 8.35 14.61 2.63
CA THR A 109 7.06 15.23 2.96
C THR A 109 6.11 15.08 1.77
N PRO A 110 4.99 14.35 1.90
CA PRO A 110 4.00 14.25 0.83
C PRO A 110 3.37 15.61 0.52
N VAL A 111 2.95 15.80 -0.73
CA VAL A 111 2.15 16.97 -1.13
C VAL A 111 0.69 16.52 -1.28
N VAL A 112 -0.23 17.24 -0.65
CA VAL A 112 -1.67 16.97 -0.79
C VAL A 112 -2.08 17.15 -2.24
N ASP A 113 -2.82 16.18 -2.76
CA ASP A 113 -3.40 16.18 -4.11
C ASP A 113 -4.93 16.03 -3.99
N THR A 114 -5.53 15.07 -4.69
CA THR A 114 -6.97 14.83 -4.72
C THR A 114 -7.56 14.50 -3.34
N GLN A 115 -8.69 15.16 -3.02
CA GLN A 115 -9.50 14.92 -1.82
C GLN A 115 -10.97 14.66 -2.23
N ASP A 116 -11.26 13.44 -2.69
CA ASP A 116 -12.59 13.03 -3.15
C ASP A 116 -13.28 12.17 -2.06
N PHE A 117 -14.30 12.73 -1.41
CA PHE A 117 -14.91 12.16 -0.19
C PHE A 117 -13.88 11.73 0.87
N ALA A 118 -12.82 12.50 1.01
CA ALA A 118 -11.73 12.23 1.94
C ALA A 118 -11.13 13.53 2.49
N LYS A 119 -10.56 13.45 3.70
CA LYS A 119 -9.72 14.48 4.30
C LYS A 119 -8.28 13.99 4.36
N VAL A 120 -7.34 14.78 3.84
CA VAL A 120 -5.90 14.47 3.83
C VAL A 120 -5.16 15.47 4.72
N SER A 121 -4.46 14.97 5.73
CA SER A 121 -3.66 15.77 6.67
C SER A 121 -2.20 15.36 6.61
N VAL A 122 -1.34 16.27 6.16
CA VAL A 122 0.13 16.06 6.10
C VAL A 122 0.81 16.76 7.28
N ALA A 123 1.76 16.06 7.92
CA ALA A 123 2.61 16.60 8.98
C ALA A 123 4.04 16.07 8.83
N GLY A 124 4.92 16.85 8.19
CA GLY A 124 6.26 16.40 7.83
C GLY A 124 6.22 15.18 6.90
N ASN A 125 7.02 14.16 7.18
CA ASN A 125 7.03 12.91 6.41
C ASN A 125 5.90 11.92 6.80
N ASN A 126 4.76 12.44 7.26
CA ASN A 126 3.60 11.66 7.67
C ASN A 126 2.34 12.19 6.98
N VAL A 127 1.42 11.30 6.64
CA VAL A 127 0.11 11.66 6.08
C VAL A 127 -0.98 10.77 6.65
N THR A 128 -2.08 11.38 7.08
CA THR A 128 -3.32 10.69 7.46
C THR A 128 -4.39 10.97 6.42
N ILE A 129 -5.07 9.92 5.95
CA ILE A 129 -6.16 9.99 4.97
C ILE A 129 -7.40 9.37 5.60
N SER A 130 -8.44 10.18 5.78
CA SER A 130 -9.73 9.76 6.32
C SER A 130 -10.79 9.83 5.22
N VAL A 131 -11.24 8.68 4.75
CA VAL A 131 -12.27 8.54 3.71
C VAL A 131 -13.65 8.44 4.37
N ASN A 132 -14.61 9.22 3.86
CA ASN A 132 -16.00 9.20 4.32
C ASN A 132 -16.95 9.60 3.19
N LYS A 133 -17.68 8.61 2.64
CA LYS A 133 -18.74 8.78 1.63
C LYS A 133 -20.01 8.05 2.05
#